data_AF-A0AA43LK57-F1
#
_entry.id   AF-A0AA43LK57-F1
#
_cell.length_a   1.000
_cell.length_b   1.000
_cell.length_c   1.000
_cell.angle_alpha   90.00
_cell.angle_beta   90.00
_cell.angle_gamma   90.00
#
_symmetry.space_group_name_H-M   'P 1'
#
loop_
_entity.id
_entity.type
_entity.pdbx_description
1 polymer ?
#
loop_
_entity_poly.entity_id
_entity_poly.type
_entity_poly.pdbx_seq_one_letter_code
_entity_poly.pdbx_strand_id
1 'polypeptide(L)'
;MKALRSLYAFLPFLFFVMCFAACNDTDDGSYVAPITTYEKIKGTWALKSLKQVDEIAAANSQKPSEMTLTDQFGFSSFTIALNVDGNNEPTNYSVGGNAPQLFAKEGYWELDYPFPNTDATPNNIILYSDAGKTQVTGRLAITATPGGTQTLEFKYTRKTKGVAFVSYVYQLSPAN
;
A
#
# COMPACT_ATOMS: atom_id res chain seq x y z
N MET A 1 2.30 78.80 6.42
CA MET A 1 1.72 77.93 5.37
C MET A 1 2.74 77.14 4.51
N LYS A 2 4.07 77.19 4.76
CA LYS A 2 5.05 76.38 4.00
C LYS A 2 5.36 75.00 4.61
N ALA A 3 5.32 74.87 5.94
CA ALA A 3 5.60 73.60 6.64
C ALA A 3 4.51 72.54 6.43
N LEU A 4 3.24 72.94 6.29
CA LEU A 4 2.12 72.02 6.08
C LEU A 4 2.18 71.33 4.71
N ARG A 5 2.66 72.01 3.66
CA ARG A 5 2.80 71.47 2.30
C ARG A 5 3.87 70.36 2.19
N SER A 6 4.93 70.43 3.00
CA SER A 6 5.98 69.40 3.01
C SER A 6 5.50 68.09 3.64
N LEU A 7 4.55 68.14 4.58
CA LEU A 7 4.01 66.95 5.25
C LEU A 7 3.15 66.09 4.30
N TYR A 8 2.37 66.71 3.42
CA TYR A 8 1.54 66.01 2.43
C TYR A 8 2.35 65.32 1.33
N ALA A 9 3.59 65.75 1.08
CA ALA A 9 4.47 65.12 0.09
C ALA A 9 5.08 63.80 0.58
N PHE A 10 5.14 63.56 1.90
CA PHE A 10 5.62 62.31 2.49
C PHE A 10 4.52 61.25 2.66
N LEU A 11 3.24 61.66 2.64
CA LEU A 11 2.08 60.77 2.77
C LEU A 11 2.03 59.67 1.67
N PRO A 12 2.25 59.95 0.38
CA PRO A 12 2.25 58.89 -0.65
C PRO A 12 3.46 57.94 -0.54
N PHE A 13 4.59 58.41 0.01
CA PHE A 13 5.78 57.59 0.23
C PHE A 13 5.55 56.58 1.37
N LEU A 14 4.88 57.00 2.45
CA LEU A 14 4.51 56.12 3.57
C LEU A 14 3.50 55.04 3.13
N PHE A 15 2.56 55.39 2.25
CA PHE A 15 1.56 54.44 1.73
C PHE A 15 2.20 53.39 0.80
N PHE A 16 3.21 53.79 0.01
CA PHE A 16 3.95 52.88 -0.88
C PHE A 16 4.80 51.85 -0.12
N VAL A 17 5.38 52.24 1.03
CA VAL A 17 6.19 51.32 1.87
C VAL A 17 5.33 50.27 2.59
N MET A 18 4.08 50.60 2.95
CA MET A 18 3.18 49.62 3.60
C MET A 18 2.70 48.51 2.65
N CYS A 19 2.70 48.74 1.33
CA CYS A 19 2.31 47.71 0.35
C CYS A 19 3.32 46.57 0.20
N PHE A 20 4.59 46.75 0.62
CA PHE A 20 5.63 45.72 0.55
C PHE A 20 5.83 44.94 1.86
N ALA A 21 5.12 45.29 2.92
CA ALA A 21 5.20 44.61 4.23
C ALA A 21 4.10 43.56 4.44
N ALA A 22 3.18 43.40 3.48
CA ALA A 22 2.17 42.34 3.50
C ALA A 22 2.78 41.03 2.98
N CYS A 23 3.78 40.50 3.70
CA CYS A 23 4.19 39.12 3.54
C CYS A 23 3.06 38.28 4.10
N ASN A 24 2.30 37.62 3.23
CA ASN A 24 1.30 36.66 3.66
C ASN A 24 2.06 35.46 4.21
N ASP A 25 2.13 35.32 5.54
CA ASP A 25 2.44 34.05 6.18
C ASP A 25 1.25 33.13 5.88
N THR A 26 1.28 32.53 4.70
CA THR A 26 0.26 31.55 4.30
C THR A 26 0.36 30.42 5.31
N ASP A 27 -0.68 30.26 6.12
CA ASP A 27 -0.81 29.18 7.09
C ASP A 27 -1.05 27.87 6.33
N ASP A 28 0.04 27.34 5.77
CA ASP A 28 0.07 26.09 5.01
C ASP A 28 -0.02 24.84 5.91
N GLY A 29 -0.33 25.04 7.20
CA GLY A 29 -0.39 24.00 8.22
C GLY A 29 1.00 23.50 8.65
N SER A 30 1.02 22.65 9.66
CA SER A 30 2.23 21.98 10.11
C SER A 30 2.51 20.74 9.25
N TYR A 31 3.80 20.47 9.03
CA TYR A 31 4.23 19.26 8.34
C TYR A 31 3.73 18.00 9.09
N VAL A 32 3.09 17.10 8.35
CA VAL A 32 2.76 15.74 8.78
C VAL A 32 3.46 14.75 7.85
N ALA A 33 3.93 13.63 8.43
CA ALA A 33 4.58 12.59 7.64
C ALA A 33 3.58 11.96 6.64
N PRO A 34 4.02 11.57 5.43
CA PRO A 34 3.16 10.89 4.47
C PRO A 34 2.65 9.53 5.00
N ILE A 35 1.40 9.21 4.68
CA ILE A 35 0.77 7.92 4.99
C ILE A 35 1.48 6.80 4.23
N THR A 36 1.96 5.79 4.96
CA THR A 36 2.62 4.63 4.37
C THR A 36 1.61 3.63 3.84
N THR A 37 2.05 2.75 2.94
CA THR A 37 1.25 1.59 2.52
C THR A 37 1.00 0.64 3.69
N TYR A 38 1.93 0.55 4.66
CA TYR A 38 1.73 -0.22 5.90
C TYR A 38 0.47 0.21 6.64
N GLU A 39 0.26 1.51 6.81
CA GLU A 39 -0.93 2.06 7.47
C GLU A 39 -2.24 1.68 6.78
N LYS A 40 -2.20 1.50 5.45
CA LYS A 40 -3.37 1.14 4.64
C LYS A 40 -3.70 -0.35 4.69
N ILE A 41 -2.68 -1.21 4.81
CA ILE A 41 -2.85 -2.66 4.71
C ILE A 41 -2.71 -3.40 6.04
N LYS A 42 -2.31 -2.72 7.12
CA LYS A 42 -2.26 -3.33 8.46
C LYS A 42 -3.63 -3.86 8.89
N GLY A 43 -3.61 -4.87 9.76
CA GLY A 43 -4.80 -5.49 10.32
C GLY A 43 -5.12 -6.84 9.69
N THR A 44 -6.31 -7.34 9.98
CA THR A 44 -6.76 -8.67 9.56
C THR A 44 -7.69 -8.57 8.35
N TRP A 45 -7.43 -9.40 7.36
CA TRP A 45 -8.13 -9.44 6.09
C TRP A 45 -8.71 -10.84 5.86
N ALA A 46 -9.98 -10.92 5.47
CA ALA A 46 -10.68 -12.15 5.14
C ALA A 46 -10.83 -12.31 3.62
N LEU A 47 -10.79 -13.55 3.14
CA LEU A 47 -10.94 -13.84 1.71
C LEU A 47 -12.34 -13.50 1.21
N LYS A 48 -12.40 -12.70 0.16
CA LYS A 48 -13.62 -12.46 -0.64
C LYS A 48 -13.63 -13.33 -1.89
N SER A 49 -12.49 -13.44 -2.56
CA SER A 49 -12.36 -14.25 -3.77
C SER A 49 -10.93 -14.73 -3.95
N LEU A 50 -10.77 -15.96 -4.42
CA LEU A 50 -9.50 -16.51 -4.87
C LEU A 50 -9.65 -17.03 -6.29
N LYS A 51 -8.76 -16.60 -7.18
CA LYS A 51 -8.61 -17.19 -8.51
C LYS A 51 -7.21 -17.71 -8.74
N GLN A 52 -7.12 -18.86 -9.38
CA GLN A 52 -5.88 -19.37 -9.95
C GLN A 52 -5.81 -18.95 -11.42
N VAL A 53 -4.63 -18.49 -11.85
CA VAL A 53 -4.32 -18.12 -13.23
C VAL A 53 -3.23 -19.05 -13.71
N ASP A 54 -3.48 -19.75 -14.82
CA ASP A 54 -2.43 -20.42 -15.58
C ASP A 54 -1.73 -19.36 -16.45
N GLU A 55 -0.52 -18.99 -16.06
CA GLU A 55 0.24 -17.91 -16.69
C GLU A 55 0.71 -18.32 -18.11
N ILE A 56 0.87 -19.62 -18.38
CA ILE A 56 1.26 -20.13 -19.70
C ILE A 56 0.06 -20.09 -20.64
N ALA A 57 -1.10 -20.58 -20.19
CA ALA A 57 -2.32 -20.52 -20.98
C ALA A 57 -2.73 -19.06 -21.23
N ALA A 58 -2.64 -18.19 -20.21
CA ALA A 58 -2.91 -16.76 -20.35
C ALA A 58 -1.99 -16.08 -21.38
N ALA A 59 -0.67 -16.32 -21.31
CA ALA A 59 0.29 -15.77 -22.26
C ALA A 59 0.05 -16.25 -23.70
N ASN A 60 -0.44 -17.47 -23.87
CA ASN A 60 -0.74 -18.06 -25.19
C ASN A 60 -2.20 -17.88 -25.63
N SER A 61 -2.99 -17.07 -24.91
CA SER A 61 -4.43 -16.86 -25.20
C SER A 61 -5.26 -18.15 -25.24
N GLN A 62 -4.85 -19.19 -24.52
CA GLN A 62 -5.55 -20.46 -24.41
C GLN A 62 -6.63 -20.39 -23.31
N LYS A 63 -7.72 -21.15 -23.49
CA LYS A 63 -8.85 -21.16 -22.54
C LYS A 63 -9.16 -22.60 -22.08
N PRO A 64 -9.52 -22.80 -20.79
CA PRO A 64 -9.58 -21.79 -19.73
C PRO A 64 -8.17 -21.40 -19.21
N SER A 65 -7.93 -20.11 -19.00
CA SER A 65 -6.69 -19.58 -18.42
C SER A 65 -6.80 -19.26 -16.92
N GLU A 66 -8.03 -19.29 -16.38
CA GLU A 66 -8.34 -18.91 -15.01
C GLU A 66 -9.38 -19.86 -14.43
N MET A 67 -9.31 -20.07 -13.11
CA MET A 67 -10.26 -20.87 -12.35
C MET A 67 -10.50 -20.24 -10.98
N THR A 68 -11.76 -20.10 -10.58
CA THR A 68 -12.12 -19.65 -9.23
C THR A 68 -11.97 -20.80 -8.23
N LEU A 69 -11.26 -20.54 -7.13
CA LEU A 69 -10.99 -21.52 -6.07
C LEU A 69 -11.65 -21.17 -4.72
N THR A 70 -12.35 -20.03 -4.61
CA THR A 70 -12.89 -19.48 -3.36
C THR A 70 -13.62 -20.53 -2.49
N ASP A 71 -14.55 -21.27 -3.10
CA ASP A 71 -15.39 -22.25 -2.38
C ASP A 71 -14.79 -23.66 -2.39
N GLN A 72 -13.57 -23.82 -2.91
CA GLN A 72 -12.87 -25.08 -2.97
C GLN A 72 -11.83 -25.17 -1.86
N PHE A 73 -11.53 -26.39 -1.43
CA PHE A 73 -10.41 -26.68 -0.52
C PHE A 73 -10.40 -25.85 0.78
N GLY A 74 -11.55 -25.32 1.24
CA GLY A 74 -11.63 -24.53 2.48
C GLY A 74 -11.07 -23.10 2.38
N PHE A 75 -10.82 -22.58 1.16
CA PHE A 75 -10.31 -21.22 0.96
C PHE A 75 -11.24 -20.14 1.50
N SER A 76 -12.56 -20.35 1.53
CA SER A 76 -13.54 -19.40 2.09
C SER A 76 -13.29 -18.99 3.54
N SER A 77 -12.55 -19.81 4.31
CA SER A 77 -12.15 -19.51 5.70
C SER A 77 -10.80 -18.79 5.83
N PHE A 78 -10.11 -18.51 4.71
CA PHE A 78 -8.79 -17.90 4.71
C PHE A 78 -8.84 -16.48 5.30
N THR A 79 -7.92 -16.23 6.21
CA THR A 79 -7.62 -14.88 6.72
C THR A 79 -6.12 -14.65 6.71
N ILE A 80 -5.71 -13.39 6.62
CA ILE A 80 -4.32 -12.97 6.83
C ILE A 80 -4.28 -11.74 7.73
N ALA A 81 -3.50 -11.80 8.80
CA ALA A 81 -3.21 -10.68 9.67
C ALA A 81 -1.83 -10.12 9.32
N LEU A 82 -1.76 -8.81 9.06
CA LEU A 82 -0.54 -8.05 8.78
C LEU A 82 -0.31 -7.09 9.95
N ASN A 83 0.54 -7.48 10.90
CA ASN A 83 0.73 -6.72 12.13
C ASN A 83 1.87 -5.71 12.00
N VAL A 84 1.69 -4.57 12.66
CA VAL A 84 2.68 -3.49 12.77
C VAL A 84 2.87 -3.11 14.23
N ASP A 85 3.97 -2.44 14.55
CA ASP A 85 4.22 -1.88 15.88
C ASP A 85 3.57 -0.49 16.07
N GLY A 86 3.89 0.16 17.19
CA GLY A 86 3.38 1.51 17.52
C GLY A 86 3.86 2.63 16.58
N ASN A 87 4.90 2.37 15.77
CA ASN A 87 5.45 3.30 14.79
C ASN A 87 5.00 2.96 13.36
N ASN A 88 4.04 2.03 13.19
CA ASN A 88 3.60 1.47 11.91
C ASN A 88 4.68 0.69 11.15
N GLU A 89 5.71 0.20 11.83
CA GLU A 89 6.72 -0.68 11.23
C GLU A 89 6.20 -2.14 11.21
N PRO A 90 6.41 -2.89 10.11
CA PRO A 90 5.87 -4.23 9.97
C PRO A 90 6.59 -5.22 10.90
N THR A 91 5.79 -6.05 11.57
CA THR A 91 6.28 -7.04 12.54
C THR A 91 6.07 -8.45 11.99
N ASN A 92 5.05 -9.14 12.47
CA ASN A 92 4.71 -10.49 12.06
C ASN A 92 3.43 -10.53 11.21
N TYR A 93 3.26 -11.64 10.50
CA TYR A 93 2.02 -11.97 9.83
C TYR A 93 1.57 -13.37 10.24
N SER A 94 0.27 -13.61 10.13
CA SER A 94 -0.31 -14.94 10.33
C SER A 94 -1.47 -15.19 9.37
N VAL A 95 -1.61 -16.44 8.94
CA VAL A 95 -2.63 -16.92 8.03
C VAL A 95 -3.52 -17.88 8.80
N GLY A 96 -4.82 -17.57 8.84
CA GLY A 96 -5.85 -18.37 9.48
C GLY A 96 -6.66 -19.22 8.50
N GLY A 97 -7.54 -20.05 9.05
CA GLY A 97 -8.48 -20.89 8.30
C GLY A 97 -7.94 -22.28 7.96
N ASN A 98 -8.75 -22.99 7.16
CA ASN A 98 -8.54 -24.41 6.81
C ASN A 98 -7.97 -24.59 5.39
N ALA A 99 -7.61 -23.49 4.72
CA ALA A 99 -7.08 -23.52 3.37
C ALA A 99 -5.73 -24.26 3.29
N PRO A 100 -5.44 -24.95 2.16
CA PRO A 100 -4.12 -25.49 1.86
C PRO A 100 -3.04 -24.43 1.98
N GLN A 101 -1.89 -24.84 2.47
CA GLN A 101 -0.75 -23.96 2.63
C GLN A 101 -0.11 -23.65 1.27
N LEU A 102 -0.42 -22.47 0.71
CA LEU A 102 0.21 -21.97 -0.51
C LEU A 102 1.53 -21.22 -0.23
N PHE A 103 1.68 -20.63 0.96
CA PHE A 103 2.91 -20.02 1.48
C PHE A 103 2.94 -20.21 2.99
N ALA A 104 4.03 -19.84 3.67
CA ALA A 104 4.16 -20.03 5.13
C ALA A 104 2.97 -19.41 5.88
N LYS A 105 2.46 -20.12 6.90
CA LYS A 105 1.28 -19.68 7.65
C LYS A 105 1.58 -18.55 8.62
N GLU A 106 2.82 -18.36 9.00
CA GLU A 106 3.25 -17.33 9.92
C GLU A 106 4.71 -16.97 9.63
N GLY A 107 5.12 -15.81 10.12
CA GLY A 107 6.48 -15.32 9.99
C GLY A 107 6.53 -13.82 10.13
N TYR A 108 7.51 -13.20 9.50
CA TYR A 108 7.71 -11.76 9.49
C TYR A 108 7.47 -11.21 8.09
N TRP A 109 7.10 -9.95 7.98
CA TRP A 109 6.83 -9.35 6.68
C TRP A 109 7.39 -7.95 6.59
N GLU A 110 7.56 -7.48 5.36
CA GLU A 110 7.76 -6.07 5.06
C GLU A 110 7.34 -5.77 3.62
N LEU A 111 7.27 -4.49 3.28
CA LEU A 111 7.14 -4.07 1.89
C LEU A 111 8.53 -3.84 1.30
N ASP A 112 8.70 -4.20 0.03
CA ASP A 112 9.88 -3.80 -0.76
C ASP A 112 10.10 -2.28 -0.77
N TYR A 113 9.01 -1.52 -0.77
CA TYR A 113 9.01 -0.07 -0.61
C TYR A 113 7.79 0.37 0.22
N PRO A 114 7.96 1.24 1.25
CA PRO A 114 6.89 1.60 2.18
C PRO A 114 5.80 2.52 1.60
N PHE A 115 6.01 3.10 0.42
CA PHE A 115 5.05 4.00 -0.24
C PHE A 115 4.63 3.44 -1.60
N PRO A 116 3.51 3.89 -2.20
CA PRO A 116 3.13 3.47 -3.53
C PRO A 116 4.23 3.80 -4.55
N ASN A 117 4.58 2.83 -5.40
CA ASN A 117 5.49 3.08 -6.50
C ASN A 117 4.86 4.04 -7.54
N THR A 118 5.67 4.95 -8.07
CA THR A 118 5.24 5.94 -9.07
C THR A 118 5.35 5.44 -10.51
N ASP A 119 6.00 4.28 -10.72
CA ASP A 119 6.24 3.65 -12.02
C ASP A 119 5.17 2.62 -12.41
N ALA A 120 4.05 2.60 -11.67
CA ALA A 120 2.95 1.64 -11.80
C ALA A 120 3.35 0.18 -11.55
N THR A 121 4.55 -0.10 -11.03
CA THR A 121 4.89 -1.45 -10.57
C THR A 121 4.20 -1.76 -9.24
N PRO A 122 3.69 -2.98 -9.03
CA PRO A 122 3.09 -3.36 -7.77
C PRO A 122 4.15 -3.47 -6.67
N ASN A 123 3.90 -2.84 -5.52
CA ASN A 123 4.68 -3.09 -4.31
C ASN A 123 4.54 -4.55 -3.89
N ASN A 124 5.59 -5.12 -3.34
CA ASN A 124 5.62 -6.51 -2.91
C ASN A 124 5.64 -6.61 -1.39
N ILE A 125 4.72 -7.39 -0.84
CA ILE A 125 4.84 -7.93 0.52
C ILE A 125 5.87 -9.05 0.47
N ILE A 126 6.99 -8.86 1.13
CA ILE A 126 8.04 -9.87 1.30
C ILE A 126 7.78 -10.59 2.61
N LEU A 127 7.77 -11.93 2.56
CA LEU A 127 7.55 -12.80 3.72
C LEU A 127 8.87 -13.44 4.13
N TYR A 128 9.11 -13.50 5.44
CA TYR A 128 10.34 -14.00 6.05
C TYR A 128 10.03 -15.04 7.12
N SER A 129 10.97 -15.96 7.34
CA SER A 129 10.88 -16.93 8.44
C SER A 129 11.43 -16.41 9.77
N ASP A 130 12.26 -15.36 9.76
CA ASP A 130 12.98 -14.86 10.93
C ASP A 130 12.73 -13.37 11.17
N ALA A 131 12.83 -12.96 12.44
CA ALA A 131 12.63 -11.56 12.86
C ALA A 131 13.66 -10.59 12.28
N GLY A 132 14.85 -11.10 11.96
CA GLY A 132 15.91 -10.34 11.29
C GLY A 132 15.66 -10.11 9.80
N LYS A 133 14.57 -10.67 9.24
CA LYS A 133 14.18 -10.55 7.84
C LYS A 133 15.30 -10.93 6.86
N THR A 134 16.01 -12.02 7.18
CA THR A 134 17.15 -12.48 6.38
C THR A 134 16.77 -13.60 5.41
N GLN A 135 15.75 -14.41 5.74
CA GLN A 135 15.36 -15.58 4.96
C GLN A 135 13.98 -15.39 4.32
N VAL A 136 13.97 -15.04 3.03
CA VAL A 136 12.73 -14.84 2.27
C VAL A 136 12.04 -16.17 1.98
N THR A 137 10.79 -16.30 2.41
CA THR A 137 9.93 -17.48 2.19
C THR A 137 8.89 -17.25 1.10
N GLY A 138 8.54 -16.00 0.80
CA GLY A 138 7.51 -15.68 -0.19
C GLY A 138 7.50 -14.21 -0.59
N ARG A 139 6.84 -13.93 -1.72
CA ARG A 139 6.57 -12.57 -2.21
C ARG A 139 5.12 -12.51 -2.72
N LEU A 140 4.36 -11.54 -2.25
CA LEU A 140 2.99 -11.27 -2.68
C LEU A 140 2.96 -9.89 -3.33
N ALA A 141 2.67 -9.81 -4.62
CA ALA A 141 2.58 -8.53 -5.32
C ALA A 141 1.21 -7.88 -5.03
N ILE A 142 1.19 -6.67 -4.46
CA ILE A 142 -0.05 -5.93 -4.19
C ILE A 142 -0.58 -5.38 -5.50
N THR A 143 -1.74 -5.87 -5.93
CA THR A 143 -2.39 -5.45 -7.18
C THR A 143 -3.52 -4.44 -6.92
N ALA A 144 -4.03 -4.36 -5.69
CA ALA A 144 -4.93 -3.29 -5.25
C ALA A 144 -4.70 -2.95 -3.78
N THR A 145 -4.55 -1.66 -3.49
CA THR A 145 -4.40 -1.15 -2.12
C THR A 145 -5.75 -0.59 -1.63
N PRO A 146 -6.12 -0.82 -0.35
CA PRO A 146 -7.31 -0.22 0.26
C PRO A 146 -7.30 1.31 0.16
N GLY A 147 -8.46 1.88 -0.12
CA GLY A 147 -8.66 3.32 -0.26
C GLY A 147 -10.14 3.67 -0.12
N GLY A 148 -10.76 4.18 -1.18
CA GLY A 148 -12.22 4.41 -1.19
C GLY A 148 -13.03 3.10 -1.08
N THR A 149 -12.50 2.02 -1.65
CA THR A 149 -12.97 0.66 -1.40
C THR A 149 -12.02 -0.03 -0.41
N GLN A 150 -12.58 -0.66 0.61
CA GLN A 150 -11.82 -1.44 1.58
C GLN A 150 -11.53 -2.83 0.98
N THR A 151 -10.68 -2.86 -0.05
CA THR A 151 -10.26 -4.09 -0.72
C THR A 151 -8.75 -4.12 -0.84
N LEU A 152 -8.16 -5.18 -0.32
CA LEU A 152 -6.76 -5.52 -0.52
C LEU A 152 -6.70 -6.65 -1.53
N GLU A 153 -5.94 -6.48 -2.61
CA GLU A 153 -5.68 -7.56 -3.57
C GLU A 153 -4.17 -7.82 -3.65
N PHE A 154 -3.79 -9.09 -3.57
CA PHE A 154 -2.42 -9.49 -3.87
C PHE A 154 -2.36 -10.74 -4.74
N LYS A 155 -1.28 -10.82 -5.52
CA LYS A 155 -0.95 -11.94 -6.39
C LYS A 155 0.27 -12.70 -5.85
N TYR A 156 0.08 -13.98 -5.57
CA TYR A 156 1.17 -14.91 -5.31
C TYR A 156 1.51 -15.68 -6.58
N THR A 157 2.76 -15.59 -7.06
CA THR A 157 3.19 -16.22 -8.32
C THR A 157 4.19 -17.33 -8.05
N ARG A 158 3.93 -18.54 -8.56
CA ARG A 158 4.91 -19.62 -8.58
C ARG A 158 5.74 -19.51 -9.85
N LYS A 159 7.06 -19.60 -9.68
CA LYS A 159 8.03 -19.56 -10.78
C LYS A 159 8.90 -20.80 -10.75
N THR A 160 9.21 -21.31 -11.93
CA THR A 160 10.21 -22.37 -12.13
C THR A 160 11.24 -21.85 -13.12
N LYS A 161 12.52 -21.84 -12.74
CA LYS A 161 13.61 -21.28 -13.56
C LYS A 161 13.34 -19.84 -14.03
N GLY A 162 12.71 -19.02 -13.18
CA GLY A 162 12.36 -17.62 -13.48
C GLY A 162 11.06 -17.43 -14.27
N VAL A 163 10.47 -18.50 -14.84
CA VAL A 163 9.22 -18.43 -15.61
C VAL A 163 8.03 -18.64 -14.70
N ALA A 164 7.07 -17.71 -14.73
CA ALA A 164 5.80 -17.85 -14.03
C ALA A 164 4.92 -18.88 -14.74
N PHE A 165 4.37 -19.83 -14.00
CA PHE A 165 3.48 -20.85 -14.57
C PHE A 165 2.10 -20.86 -13.92
N VAL A 166 1.99 -20.52 -12.63
CA VAL A 166 0.71 -20.37 -11.95
C VAL A 166 0.75 -19.18 -11.00
N SER A 167 -0.35 -18.44 -10.95
CA SER A 167 -0.57 -17.39 -9.97
C SER A 167 -1.87 -17.60 -9.22
N TYR A 168 -1.90 -17.11 -7.98
CA TYR A 168 -3.07 -17.07 -7.12
C TYR A 168 -3.35 -15.60 -6.81
N VAL A 169 -4.51 -15.10 -7.23
CA VAL A 169 -4.94 -13.72 -6.97
C VAL A 169 -5.99 -13.76 -5.87
N TYR A 170 -5.62 -13.16 -4.74
CA TYR A 170 -6.43 -13.06 -3.53
C TYR A 170 -7.06 -11.69 -3.48
N GLN A 171 -8.38 -11.65 -3.46
CA GLN A 171 -9.13 -10.44 -3.16
C GLN A 171 -9.68 -10.54 -1.74
N LEU A 172 -9.35 -9.57 -0.90
CA LEU A 172 -9.63 -9.58 0.51
C LEU A 172 -10.44 -8.34 0.94
N SER A 173 -11.22 -8.49 2.00
CA SER A 173 -11.88 -7.40 2.72
C SER A 173 -11.46 -7.40 4.19
N PRO A 174 -11.60 -6.29 4.93
CA PRO A 174 -11.31 -6.28 6.36
C PRO A 174 -12.09 -7.42 7.05
N ALA A 175 -11.42 -8.16 7.92
CA ALA A 175 -12.07 -9.09 8.81
C ALA A 175 -12.73 -8.26 9.92
N ASN A 176 -14.05 -8.34 10.02
CA ASN A 176 -14.84 -7.66 11.06
C ASN A 176 -14.40 -8.06 12.47
#